data_AF-A0A6J6V6D5-F1
#
_entry.id   AF-A0A6J6V6D5-F1
#
_cell.length_a   1.000
_cell.length_b   1.000
_cell.length_c   1.000
_cell.angle_alpha   90.00
_cell.angle_beta   90.00
_cell.angle_gamma   90.00
#
_symmetry.space_group_name_H-M   'P 1'
#
loop_
_entity.id
_entity.type
_entity.pdbx_description
1 polymer ?
#
loop_
_entity_poly.entity_id
_entity_poly.type
_entity_poly.pdbx_seq_one_letter_code
_entity_poly.pdbx_strand_id
1 'polypeptide(L)'
;MLDLLDFDGDEIYFGLATELIGHTYGDSLTAFEEAAIIGLRNSEGIIFVNPPGDTVIGEGDHVIAIAKDDDRIIFAGLAPELDSIKNQSRELEAHTYREPERILVLGWSQMGHNVISEMLPFLPPNSTLQVIADSRIADISGLTGDPFPGLAVTYTEAPTTVGQLADSVSGTRYDEVMILAYREGVSAHDADSRTLATILVMNRLFSVENNGVEPTRLIAELLDSKNLPLAKVASADDLVMSDNLAALLIAQLSENADLKPIFDDLFDIQGATINIYPIERYVPMGQGISFQELVAHAHSFGESAIGYRIDLDHREDAQAGVRLNPSKSIRFTPAAGDGLIVVGPATV
;
A
#
# COMPACT_ATOMS: atom_id res chain seq x y z
N MET A 1 1.59 -3.44 4.37
CA MET A 1 2.57 -4.23 3.59
C MET A 1 3.74 -4.65 4.46
N LEU A 2 4.35 -3.74 5.24
CA LEU A 2 5.33 -4.13 6.28
C LEU A 2 4.74 -5.19 7.23
N ASP A 3 3.53 -4.97 7.74
CA ASP A 3 2.80 -5.92 8.62
C ASP A 3 2.46 -7.28 7.98
N LEU A 4 2.61 -7.43 6.66
CA LEU A 4 2.42 -8.72 5.97
C LEU A 4 3.76 -9.42 5.70
N LEU A 5 4.86 -8.69 5.85
CA LEU A 5 6.22 -9.15 5.61
C LEU A 5 7.01 -9.33 6.91
N ASP A 6 6.63 -8.63 7.99
CA ASP A 6 7.15 -8.90 9.31
C ASP A 6 6.51 -10.18 9.86
N PHE A 7 7.29 -10.97 10.59
CA PHE A 7 6.82 -12.21 11.20
C PHE A 7 5.98 -11.95 12.47
N ASP A 8 5.45 -10.73 12.61
CA ASP A 8 4.81 -10.21 13.82
C ASP A 8 3.32 -9.93 13.54
N GLY A 9 2.50 -10.96 13.37
CA GLY A 9 1.06 -10.76 13.18
C GLY A 9 0.39 -11.89 12.41
N ASP A 10 -0.34 -11.50 11.36
CA ASP A 10 -0.95 -12.42 10.40
C ASP A 10 -0.08 -12.49 9.14
N GLU A 11 0.25 -13.72 8.73
CA GLU A 11 1.11 -14.01 7.58
C GLU A 11 0.35 -14.80 6.51
N ILE A 12 1.01 -15.05 5.37
CA ILE A 12 0.43 -15.78 4.25
C ILE A 12 0.66 -17.28 4.42
N TYR A 13 -0.44 -18.02 4.53
CA TYR A 13 -0.45 -19.48 4.69
C TYR A 13 -1.30 -20.16 3.61
N PHE A 14 -1.04 -21.46 3.41
CA PHE A 14 -1.82 -22.32 2.52
C PHE A 14 -2.66 -23.29 3.35
N GLY A 15 -3.97 -23.31 3.12
CA GLY A 15 -4.89 -24.26 3.79
C GLY A 15 -5.57 -25.17 2.78
N LEU A 16 -5.69 -26.46 3.08
CA LEU A 16 -6.44 -27.40 2.23
C LEU A 16 -7.92 -26.98 2.14
N ALA A 17 -8.45 -26.84 0.93
CA ALA A 17 -9.81 -26.37 0.69
C ALA A 17 -10.84 -27.52 0.59
N THR A 18 -10.70 -28.55 1.44
CA THR A 18 -11.46 -29.82 1.30
C THR A 18 -12.98 -29.61 1.39
N GLU A 19 -13.41 -28.73 2.30
CA GLU A 19 -14.81 -28.37 2.54
C GLU A 19 -15.41 -27.51 1.43
N LEU A 20 -14.56 -26.92 0.58
CA LEU A 20 -14.92 -26.00 -0.50
C LEU A 20 -14.86 -26.65 -1.89
N ILE A 21 -14.62 -27.97 -1.98
CA ILE A 21 -14.58 -28.66 -3.28
C ILE A 21 -15.93 -28.49 -4.00
N GLY A 22 -15.88 -27.95 -5.23
CA GLY A 22 -17.05 -27.64 -6.05
C GLY A 22 -17.70 -26.28 -5.74
N HIS A 23 -17.23 -25.57 -4.73
CA HIS A 23 -17.57 -24.17 -4.47
C HIS A 23 -16.64 -23.22 -5.22
N THR A 24 -16.98 -21.93 -5.22
CA THR A 24 -16.22 -20.90 -5.92
C THR A 24 -15.24 -20.18 -5.00
N TYR A 25 -14.27 -19.49 -5.59
CA TYR A 25 -13.40 -18.57 -4.86
C TYR A 25 -14.19 -17.53 -4.08
N GLY A 26 -15.24 -16.97 -4.68
CA GLY A 26 -16.12 -16.00 -4.02
C GLY A 26 -16.86 -16.56 -2.80
N ASP A 27 -17.16 -17.86 -2.79
CA ASP A 27 -17.74 -18.54 -1.63
C ASP A 27 -16.73 -18.68 -0.49
N SER A 28 -15.44 -18.87 -0.83
CA SER A 28 -14.37 -19.02 0.15
C SER A 28 -14.09 -17.74 0.94
N LEU A 29 -14.28 -16.57 0.35
CA LEU A 29 -13.94 -15.27 0.95
C LEU A 29 -14.63 -15.03 2.31
N THR A 30 -15.86 -15.51 2.47
CA THR A 30 -16.65 -15.35 3.70
C THR A 30 -16.70 -16.61 4.58
N ALA A 31 -16.03 -17.69 4.18
CA ALA A 31 -16.18 -19.02 4.78
C ALA A 31 -15.27 -19.30 5.99
N PHE A 32 -14.34 -18.40 6.30
CA PHE A 32 -13.36 -18.57 7.38
C PHE A 32 -13.46 -17.40 8.37
N GLU A 33 -13.71 -17.72 9.64
CA GLU A 33 -13.94 -16.71 10.68
C GLU A 33 -12.68 -15.88 10.98
N GLU A 34 -11.52 -16.52 11.09
CA GLU A 34 -10.26 -15.93 11.57
C GLU A 34 -9.17 -15.89 10.48
N ALA A 35 -9.56 -16.01 9.21
CA ALA A 35 -8.64 -15.97 8.07
C ALA A 35 -9.19 -15.13 6.92
N ALA A 36 -8.36 -14.32 6.29
CA ALA A 36 -8.71 -13.53 5.12
C ALA A 36 -8.16 -14.18 3.86
N ILE A 37 -9.03 -14.63 2.97
CA ILE A 37 -8.63 -15.35 1.76
C ILE A 37 -8.19 -14.36 0.69
N ILE A 38 -7.03 -14.61 0.08
CA ILE A 38 -6.40 -13.73 -0.93
C ILE A 38 -6.10 -14.45 -2.25
N GLY A 39 -6.30 -15.77 -2.32
CA GLY A 39 -6.02 -16.51 -3.55
C GLY A 39 -6.25 -18.01 -3.45
N LEU A 40 -5.84 -18.72 -4.50
CA LEU A 40 -5.90 -20.17 -4.62
C LEU A 40 -4.58 -20.73 -5.13
N ARG A 41 -4.22 -21.91 -4.66
CA ARG A 41 -3.18 -22.75 -5.27
C ARG A 41 -3.85 -24.02 -5.77
N ASN A 42 -3.79 -24.27 -7.07
CA ASN A 42 -4.40 -25.47 -7.62
C ASN A 42 -3.58 -26.74 -7.30
N SER A 43 -4.15 -27.92 -7.55
CA SER A 43 -3.48 -29.22 -7.36
C SER A 43 -2.20 -29.42 -8.19
N GLU A 44 -1.98 -28.64 -9.25
CA GLU A 44 -0.73 -28.62 -10.03
C GLU A 44 0.36 -27.70 -9.42
N GLY A 45 0.00 -26.96 -8.36
CA GLY A 45 0.87 -26.01 -7.67
C GLY A 45 0.90 -24.60 -8.27
N ILE A 46 0.02 -24.29 -9.23
CA ILE A 46 -0.12 -22.96 -9.80
C ILE A 46 -0.87 -22.06 -8.83
N ILE A 47 -0.33 -20.87 -8.61
CA ILE A 47 -0.84 -19.87 -7.67
C ILE A 47 -1.60 -18.79 -8.44
N PHE A 48 -2.75 -18.41 -7.89
CA PHE A 48 -3.58 -17.33 -8.38
C PHE A 48 -3.88 -16.39 -7.21
N VAL A 49 -3.45 -15.14 -7.30
CA VAL A 49 -3.79 -14.08 -6.32
C VAL A 49 -5.04 -13.37 -6.81
N ASN A 50 -6.04 -13.23 -5.92
CA ASN A 50 -7.36 -12.66 -6.23
C ASN A 50 -7.95 -13.14 -7.58
N PRO A 51 -8.08 -14.47 -7.82
CA PRO A 51 -8.67 -14.98 -9.05
C PRO A 51 -10.14 -14.51 -9.21
N PRO A 52 -10.74 -14.64 -10.41
CA PRO A 52 -12.15 -14.36 -10.60
C PRO A 52 -13.03 -15.08 -9.57
N GLY A 53 -14.04 -14.38 -9.05
CA GLY A 53 -14.91 -14.91 -7.99
C GLY A 53 -15.64 -16.21 -8.35
N ASP A 54 -15.84 -16.50 -9.65
CA ASP A 54 -16.45 -17.72 -10.17
C ASP A 54 -15.47 -18.88 -10.40
N THR A 55 -14.19 -18.70 -10.07
CA THR A 55 -13.18 -19.76 -10.14
C THR A 55 -13.56 -20.91 -9.22
N VAL A 56 -13.70 -22.12 -9.77
CA VAL A 56 -14.12 -23.32 -9.02
C VAL A 56 -12.93 -23.94 -8.29
N ILE A 57 -13.13 -24.27 -7.02
CA ILE A 57 -12.15 -24.95 -6.17
C ILE A 57 -12.26 -26.46 -6.42
N GLY A 58 -11.17 -27.05 -6.89
CA GLY A 58 -11.03 -28.46 -7.19
C GLY A 58 -10.52 -29.32 -6.02
N GLU A 59 -10.51 -30.64 -6.24
CA GLU A 59 -9.90 -31.57 -5.29
C GLU A 59 -8.37 -31.37 -5.23
N GLY A 60 -7.84 -31.21 -4.02
CA GLY A 60 -6.40 -30.97 -3.80
C GLY A 60 -5.97 -29.51 -3.92
N ASP A 61 -6.89 -28.60 -4.23
CA ASP A 61 -6.63 -27.17 -4.21
C ASP A 61 -6.48 -26.65 -2.77
N HIS A 62 -5.67 -25.61 -2.61
CA HIS A 62 -5.47 -24.92 -1.35
C HIS A 62 -5.99 -23.48 -1.47
N VAL A 63 -6.61 -22.98 -0.41
CA VAL A 63 -6.81 -21.54 -0.24
C VAL A 63 -5.51 -20.89 0.21
N ILE A 64 -5.27 -19.68 -0.28
CA ILE A 64 -4.20 -18.80 0.18
C ILE A 64 -4.84 -17.79 1.13
N ALA A 65 -4.40 -17.77 2.38
CA ALA A 65 -5.03 -16.98 3.43
C ALA A 65 -4.00 -16.14 4.19
N ILE A 66 -4.41 -14.95 4.60
CA ILE A 66 -3.75 -14.18 5.66
C ILE A 66 -4.35 -14.67 6.98
N ALA A 67 -3.50 -15.23 7.83
CA ALA A 67 -3.89 -15.80 9.11
C ALA A 67 -2.73 -15.73 10.11
N LYS A 68 -3.04 -15.84 11.40
CA LYS A 68 -2.03 -15.86 12.46
C LYS A 68 -1.13 -17.10 12.41
N ASP A 69 -1.67 -18.21 11.95
CA ASP A 69 -0.99 -19.49 11.83
C ASP A 69 -1.77 -20.37 10.83
N ASP A 70 -1.14 -21.43 10.31
CA ASP A 70 -1.78 -22.38 9.39
C ASP A 70 -2.98 -23.10 10.05
N ASP A 71 -2.90 -23.33 11.36
CA ASP A 71 -3.94 -23.95 12.18
C ASP A 71 -5.20 -23.08 12.38
N ARG A 72 -5.15 -21.80 11.97
CA ARG A 72 -6.27 -20.85 12.03
C ARG A 72 -7.10 -20.79 10.76
N ILE A 73 -6.68 -21.49 9.71
CA ILE A 73 -7.49 -21.63 8.49
C ILE A 73 -8.56 -22.70 8.72
N ILE A 74 -9.55 -22.35 9.54
CA ILE A 74 -10.64 -23.24 9.96
C ILE A 74 -11.92 -22.84 9.22
N PHE A 75 -12.44 -23.77 8.42
CA PHE A 75 -13.72 -23.59 7.73
C PHE A 75 -14.85 -23.40 8.75
N ALA A 76 -15.52 -22.25 8.70
CA ALA A 76 -16.61 -21.87 9.59
C ALA A 76 -18.00 -22.17 8.98
N GLY A 77 -18.07 -22.36 7.66
CA GLY A 77 -19.30 -22.59 6.92
C GLY A 77 -19.52 -21.55 5.83
N LEU A 78 -20.36 -21.90 4.84
CA LEU A 78 -20.78 -20.96 3.81
C LEU A 78 -21.83 -19.99 4.36
N ALA A 79 -21.85 -18.78 3.81
CA ALA A 79 -22.81 -17.73 4.16
C ALA A 79 -23.68 -17.34 2.93
N PRO A 80 -24.55 -18.25 2.43
CA PRO A 80 -25.39 -17.99 1.25
C PRO A 80 -26.37 -16.82 1.44
N GLU A 81 -26.70 -16.46 2.68
CA GLU A 81 -27.51 -15.28 3.00
C GLU A 81 -26.88 -13.97 2.49
N LEU A 82 -25.55 -13.93 2.33
CA LEU A 82 -24.81 -12.76 1.85
C LEU A 82 -24.86 -12.62 0.32
N ASP A 83 -25.37 -13.61 -0.42
CA ASP A 83 -25.51 -13.52 -1.88
C ASP A 83 -26.43 -12.38 -2.33
N SER A 84 -27.39 -12.02 -1.49
CA SER A 84 -28.28 -10.89 -1.71
C SER A 84 -27.56 -9.53 -1.63
N ILE A 85 -26.46 -9.46 -0.86
CA ILE A 85 -25.63 -8.26 -0.68
C ILE A 85 -24.71 -8.07 -1.89
N LYS A 86 -24.14 -9.16 -2.42
CA LYS A 86 -23.26 -9.17 -3.61
C LYS A 86 -23.90 -8.47 -4.83
N ASN A 87 -25.23 -8.43 -4.91
CA ASN A 87 -25.98 -7.85 -6.03
C ASN A 87 -26.39 -6.38 -5.84
N GLN A 88 -26.31 -5.83 -4.62
CA GLN A 88 -26.78 -4.46 -4.33
C GLN A 88 -25.72 -3.38 -4.55
N SER A 89 -24.44 -3.74 -4.54
CA SER A 89 -23.33 -2.76 -4.46
C SER A 89 -22.82 -2.26 -5.82
N ARG A 90 -23.25 -2.88 -6.92
CA ARG A 90 -22.89 -2.43 -8.29
C ARG A 90 -23.37 -1.01 -8.62
N GLU A 91 -24.34 -0.46 -7.88
CA GLU A 91 -24.84 0.90 -8.13
C GLU A 91 -23.98 2.02 -7.51
N LEU A 92 -23.00 1.68 -6.64
CA LEU A 92 -22.09 2.66 -6.02
C LEU A 92 -20.84 2.97 -6.87
N GLU A 93 -20.82 2.59 -8.16
CA GLU A 93 -19.76 2.97 -9.12
C GLU A 93 -19.80 4.48 -9.47
N ALA A 94 -19.68 5.35 -8.48
CA ALA A 94 -19.10 6.65 -8.72
C ALA A 94 -17.59 6.44 -8.82
N HIS A 95 -17.10 6.28 -10.06
CA HIS A 95 -15.67 6.40 -10.35
C HIS A 95 -15.23 7.76 -9.80
N THR A 96 -14.57 7.76 -8.65
CA THR A 96 -13.88 8.94 -8.15
C THR A 96 -12.72 9.17 -9.10
N TYR A 97 -12.93 9.97 -10.13
CA TYR A 97 -11.84 10.48 -10.97
C TYR A 97 -10.83 11.13 -10.01
N ARG A 98 -9.65 10.52 -9.86
CA ARG A 98 -8.58 11.09 -9.07
C ARG A 98 -8.15 12.40 -9.74
N GLU A 99 -8.04 13.46 -8.95
CA GLU A 99 -7.53 14.74 -9.46
C GLU A 99 -6.04 14.60 -9.83
N PRO A 100 -5.51 15.39 -10.77
CA PRO A 100 -4.09 15.38 -11.10
C PRO A 100 -3.22 15.60 -9.86
N GLU A 101 -2.21 14.74 -9.70
CA GLU A 101 -1.36 14.72 -8.51
C GLU A 101 -0.09 15.55 -8.73
N ARG A 102 0.38 16.22 -7.67
CA ARG A 102 1.61 17.01 -7.67
C ARG A 102 2.61 16.39 -6.71
N ILE A 103 3.63 15.75 -7.28
CA ILE A 103 4.62 14.98 -6.55
C ILE A 103 5.90 15.81 -6.43
N LEU A 104 6.42 15.91 -5.21
CA LEU A 104 7.72 16.50 -4.92
C LEU A 104 8.70 15.40 -4.53
N VAL A 105 9.83 15.32 -5.23
CA VAL A 105 10.95 14.44 -4.88
C VAL A 105 12.12 15.28 -4.40
N LEU A 106 12.59 15.01 -3.18
CA LEU A 106 13.74 15.65 -2.55
C LEU A 106 14.90 14.64 -2.49
N GLY A 107 16.00 14.95 -3.18
CA GLY A 107 17.07 13.98 -3.43
C GLY A 107 16.86 13.19 -4.72
N TRP A 108 17.91 12.53 -5.20
CA TRP A 108 17.84 11.72 -6.41
C TRP A 108 18.90 10.63 -6.42
N SER A 109 18.56 9.49 -7.01
CA SER A 109 19.46 8.37 -7.30
C SER A 109 18.90 7.59 -8.50
N GLN A 110 19.63 6.58 -9.00
CA GLN A 110 19.07 5.70 -10.05
C GLN A 110 17.75 5.02 -9.62
N MET A 111 17.58 4.77 -8.32
CA MET A 111 16.34 4.19 -7.79
C MET A 111 15.13 5.11 -8.04
N GLY A 112 15.32 6.43 -7.95
CA GLY A 112 14.26 7.39 -8.23
C GLY A 112 13.69 7.26 -9.64
N HIS A 113 14.52 6.94 -10.63
CA HIS A 113 14.04 6.70 -11.99
C HIS A 113 13.13 5.47 -12.08
N ASN A 114 13.52 4.38 -11.42
CA ASN A 114 12.72 3.15 -11.40
C ASN A 114 11.38 3.40 -10.68
N VAL A 115 11.41 3.99 -9.48
CA VAL A 115 10.20 4.27 -8.70
C VAL A 115 9.20 5.10 -9.49
N ILE A 116 9.64 6.20 -10.13
CA ILE A 116 8.73 7.05 -10.91
C ILE A 116 8.21 6.31 -12.16
N SER A 117 9.03 5.48 -12.80
CA SER A 117 8.60 4.70 -13.97
C SER A 117 7.51 3.68 -13.60
N GLU A 118 7.65 3.03 -12.45
CA GLU A 118 6.67 2.07 -11.92
C GLU A 118 5.39 2.76 -11.44
N MET A 119 5.47 3.99 -10.93
CA MET A 119 4.30 4.78 -10.53
C MET A 119 3.52 5.32 -11.73
N LEU A 120 4.18 5.60 -12.86
CA LEU A 120 3.62 6.29 -14.01
C LEU A 120 2.25 5.74 -14.50
N PRO A 121 2.03 4.41 -14.59
CA PRO A 121 0.75 3.85 -15.03
C PRO A 121 -0.43 4.15 -14.10
N PHE A 122 -0.15 4.50 -12.84
CA PHE A 122 -1.14 4.73 -11.80
C PHE A 122 -1.40 6.23 -11.55
N LEU A 123 -0.62 7.11 -12.18
CA LEU A 123 -0.79 8.55 -12.00
C LEU A 123 -1.96 9.08 -12.83
N PRO A 124 -2.84 9.90 -12.24
CA PRO A 124 -3.89 10.56 -12.99
C PRO A 124 -3.31 11.41 -14.13
N PRO A 125 -4.01 11.55 -15.27
CA PRO A 125 -3.55 12.39 -16.36
C PRO A 125 -3.29 13.83 -15.93
N ASN A 126 -2.22 14.44 -16.47
CA ASN A 126 -1.75 15.79 -16.13
C ASN A 126 -1.15 15.95 -14.72
N SER A 127 -0.80 14.83 -14.06
CA SER A 127 0.05 14.87 -12.87
C SER A 127 1.41 15.52 -13.19
N THR A 128 2.06 16.04 -12.15
CA THR A 128 3.34 16.76 -12.27
C THR A 128 4.35 16.23 -11.26
N LEU A 129 5.62 16.23 -11.66
CA LEU A 129 6.74 15.83 -10.82
C LEU A 129 7.75 16.96 -10.73
N GLN A 130 8.05 17.40 -9.51
CA GLN A 130 9.17 18.30 -9.24
C GLN A 130 10.27 17.55 -8.50
N VAL A 131 11.49 17.59 -9.03
CA VAL A 131 12.68 16.99 -8.41
C VAL A 131 13.61 18.09 -7.94
N ILE A 132 13.95 18.08 -6.66
CA ILE A 132 14.95 18.97 -6.06
C ILE A 132 16.15 18.13 -5.60
N ALA A 133 17.26 18.21 -6.31
CA ALA A 133 18.43 17.36 -6.04
C ALA A 133 19.77 18.05 -6.30
N ASP A 134 20.79 17.64 -5.55
CA ASP A 134 22.16 18.16 -5.65
C ASP A 134 22.91 17.47 -6.80
N SER A 135 23.11 18.18 -7.90
CA SER A 135 23.75 17.64 -9.11
C SER A 135 25.24 17.31 -8.93
N ARG A 136 25.84 17.74 -7.82
CA ARG A 136 27.23 17.40 -7.46
C ARG A 136 27.33 16.01 -6.83
N ILE A 137 26.21 15.48 -6.35
CA ILE A 137 26.12 14.19 -5.65
C ILE A 137 25.45 13.15 -6.54
N ALA A 138 24.32 13.52 -7.15
CA ALA A 138 23.52 12.64 -8.00
C ALA A 138 23.69 12.96 -9.49
N ASP A 139 23.59 11.94 -10.34
CA ASP A 139 23.48 12.12 -11.78
C ASP A 139 22.05 12.53 -12.16
N ILE A 140 21.91 13.79 -12.56
CA ILE A 140 20.62 14.39 -12.97
C ILE A 140 20.36 14.27 -14.48
N SER A 141 21.27 13.66 -15.26
CA SER A 141 21.12 13.58 -16.72
C SER A 141 19.82 12.87 -17.14
N GLY A 142 19.40 11.87 -16.36
CA GLY A 142 18.14 11.14 -16.52
C GLY A 142 16.86 11.94 -16.22
N LEU A 143 16.96 13.21 -15.85
CA LEU A 143 15.81 14.12 -15.65
C LEU A 143 15.65 15.13 -16.78
N THR A 144 16.51 15.09 -17.81
CA THR A 144 16.48 16.03 -18.93
C THR A 144 15.69 15.48 -20.12
N GLY A 145 15.01 16.36 -20.86
CA GLY A 145 14.20 15.98 -22.03
C GLY A 145 12.80 15.51 -21.63
N ASP A 146 12.42 14.30 -22.06
CA ASP A 146 11.16 13.64 -21.72
C ASP A 146 11.47 12.34 -20.94
N PRO A 147 11.89 12.45 -19.66
CA PRO A 147 12.39 11.32 -18.89
C PRO A 147 11.28 10.31 -18.53
N PHE A 148 10.03 10.75 -18.51
CA PHE A 148 8.85 9.95 -18.19
C PHE A 148 7.70 10.37 -19.11
N PRO A 149 7.43 9.62 -20.19
CA PRO A 149 6.43 9.99 -21.18
C PRO A 149 5.05 10.22 -20.56
N GLY A 150 4.51 11.43 -20.72
CA GLY A 150 3.18 11.79 -20.21
C GLY A 150 3.17 12.41 -18.80
N LEU A 151 4.32 12.54 -18.15
CA LEU A 151 4.48 13.21 -16.86
C LEU A 151 5.27 14.51 -17.02
N ALA A 152 4.72 15.63 -16.56
CA ALA A 152 5.42 16.91 -16.62
C ALA A 152 6.48 16.99 -15.51
N VAL A 153 7.76 16.94 -15.90
CA VAL A 153 8.89 16.84 -14.96
C VAL A 153 9.67 18.14 -14.91
N THR A 154 9.89 18.67 -13.71
CA THR A 154 10.71 19.87 -13.48
C THR A 154 11.84 19.54 -12.52
N TYR A 155 13.09 19.80 -12.94
CA TYR A 155 14.26 19.68 -12.07
C TYR A 155 14.66 21.06 -11.51
N THR A 156 15.02 21.10 -10.24
CA THR A 156 15.60 22.26 -9.55
C THR A 156 16.84 21.84 -8.77
N GLU A 157 17.92 22.62 -8.84
CA GLU A 157 19.14 22.37 -8.07
C GLU A 157 18.87 22.49 -6.56
N ALA A 158 19.41 21.55 -5.77
CA ALA A 158 19.17 21.53 -4.32
C ALA A 158 19.70 22.81 -3.64
N PRO A 159 18.84 23.52 -2.88
CA PRO A 159 19.28 24.68 -2.14
C PRO A 159 20.23 24.35 -0.99
N THR A 160 21.16 25.26 -0.69
CA THR A 160 22.18 25.06 0.36
C THR A 160 21.71 25.44 1.76
N THR A 161 20.50 26.00 1.88
CA THR A 161 19.95 26.48 3.15
C THR A 161 18.46 26.15 3.27
N VAL A 162 17.98 26.05 4.51
CA VAL A 162 16.57 25.79 4.85
C VAL A 162 15.63 26.85 4.24
N GLY A 163 16.02 28.13 4.26
CA GLY A 163 15.19 29.20 3.71
C GLY A 163 15.00 29.07 2.20
N GLN A 164 16.06 28.71 1.47
CA GLN A 164 15.98 28.52 0.02
C GLN A 164 15.18 27.27 -0.36
N LEU A 165 15.21 26.20 0.47
CA LEU A 165 14.33 25.05 0.27
C LEU A 165 12.87 25.47 0.42
N ALA A 166 12.55 26.21 1.47
CA ALA A 166 11.20 26.76 1.68
C ALA A 166 10.73 27.60 0.49
N ASP A 167 11.58 28.50 -0.01
CA ASP A 167 11.26 29.33 -1.18
C ASP A 167 10.97 28.47 -2.42
N SER A 168 11.75 27.40 -2.64
CA SER A 168 11.60 26.52 -3.81
C SER A 168 10.33 25.66 -3.82
N VAL A 169 9.73 25.42 -2.65
CA VAL A 169 8.48 24.67 -2.51
C VAL A 169 7.27 25.57 -2.21
N SER A 170 7.50 26.85 -1.92
CA SER A 170 6.43 27.79 -1.54
C SER A 170 5.45 28.07 -2.67
N GLY A 171 4.16 28.15 -2.35
CA GLY A 171 3.11 28.53 -3.29
C GLY A 171 2.62 27.39 -4.19
N THR A 172 3.18 26.19 -4.04
CA THR A 172 2.72 24.98 -4.70
C THR A 172 2.18 24.01 -3.65
N ARG A 173 0.92 23.60 -3.82
CA ARG A 173 0.35 22.48 -3.09
C ARG A 173 0.91 21.18 -3.68
N TYR A 174 1.44 20.30 -2.85
CA TYR A 174 1.88 18.95 -3.23
C TYR A 174 0.96 17.93 -2.57
N ASP A 175 0.59 16.91 -3.32
CA ASP A 175 -0.22 15.80 -2.82
C ASP A 175 0.66 14.70 -2.21
N GLU A 176 1.95 14.67 -2.58
CA GLU A 176 2.92 13.71 -2.06
C GLU A 176 4.33 14.30 -2.05
N VAL A 177 5.07 14.06 -0.97
CA VAL A 177 6.50 14.38 -0.85
C VAL A 177 7.29 13.11 -0.62
N MET A 178 8.25 12.84 -1.50
CA MET A 178 9.18 11.71 -1.41
C MET A 178 10.60 12.21 -1.15
N ILE A 179 11.26 11.71 -0.12
CA ILE A 179 12.67 12.00 0.16
C ILE A 179 13.48 10.75 -0.18
N LEU A 180 14.23 10.82 -1.28
CA LEU A 180 15.07 9.72 -1.75
C LEU A 180 16.50 9.89 -1.24
N ALA A 181 17.06 8.80 -0.72
CA ALA A 181 18.43 8.81 -0.24
C ALA A 181 19.41 8.89 -1.42
N TYR A 182 20.45 9.70 -1.25
CA TYR A 182 21.56 9.71 -2.20
C TYR A 182 22.34 8.40 -2.05
N ARG A 183 22.32 7.57 -3.10
CA ARG A 183 23.02 6.27 -3.12
C ARG A 183 24.43 6.41 -3.69
N GLU A 184 24.63 7.42 -4.55
CA GLU A 184 25.90 7.74 -5.19
C GLU A 184 26.58 8.94 -4.53
N GLY A 185 27.92 8.97 -4.57
CA GLY A 185 28.70 10.16 -4.17
C GLY A 185 28.82 10.45 -2.67
N VAL A 186 28.10 9.73 -1.80
CA VAL A 186 28.15 9.88 -0.33
C VAL A 186 28.11 8.54 0.39
N SER A 187 28.50 8.52 1.67
CA SER A 187 28.34 7.34 2.51
C SER A 187 26.87 7.16 2.93
N ALA A 188 26.45 5.93 3.24
CA ALA A 188 25.08 5.66 3.72
C ALA A 188 24.72 6.49 4.97
N HIS A 189 25.67 6.65 5.89
CA HIS A 189 25.50 7.50 7.06
C HIS A 189 25.26 8.98 6.71
N ASP A 190 26.00 9.52 5.73
CA ASP A 190 25.84 10.91 5.30
C ASP A 190 24.53 11.10 4.50
N ALA A 191 24.13 10.10 3.71
CA ALA A 191 22.85 10.08 3.01
C ALA A 191 21.69 10.12 4.00
N ASP A 192 21.67 9.22 4.99
CA ASP A 192 20.63 9.19 6.03
C ASP A 192 20.60 10.47 6.86
N SER A 193 21.77 11.01 7.21
CA SER A 193 21.87 12.30 7.91
C SER A 193 21.20 13.43 7.12
N ARG A 194 21.34 13.43 5.79
CA ARG A 194 20.67 14.39 4.90
C ARG A 194 19.17 14.12 4.82
N THR A 195 18.74 12.87 4.67
CA THR A 195 17.30 12.50 4.69
C THR A 195 16.65 13.00 5.97
N LEU A 196 17.22 12.68 7.14
CA LEU A 196 16.72 13.10 8.44
C LEU A 196 16.66 14.63 8.58
N ALA A 197 17.70 15.33 8.13
CA ALA A 197 17.70 16.79 8.13
C ALA A 197 16.57 17.36 7.24
N THR A 198 16.32 16.76 6.07
CA THR A 198 15.24 17.15 5.16
C THR A 198 13.87 16.89 5.79
N ILE A 199 13.66 15.74 6.43
CA ILE A 199 12.41 15.44 7.16
C ILE A 199 12.12 16.53 8.20
N LEU A 200 13.11 16.88 9.03
CA LEU A 200 12.96 17.93 10.05
C LEU A 200 12.62 19.29 9.45
N VAL A 201 13.20 19.63 8.31
CA VAL A 201 12.89 20.87 7.60
C VAL A 201 11.46 20.84 7.06
N MET A 202 11.05 19.76 6.40
CA MET A 202 9.70 19.62 5.86
C MET A 202 8.63 19.68 6.96
N ASN A 203 8.84 18.98 8.07
CA ASN A 203 7.91 19.01 9.19
C ASN A 203 7.83 20.39 9.87
N ARG A 204 8.95 21.11 9.91
CA ARG A 204 8.92 22.51 10.31
C ARG A 204 8.10 23.35 9.33
N LEU A 205 8.22 23.13 8.02
CA LEU A 205 7.39 23.83 7.04
C LEU A 205 5.92 23.49 7.22
N PHE A 206 5.53 22.22 7.36
CA PHE A 206 4.14 21.84 7.61
C PHE A 206 3.56 22.46 8.89
N SER A 207 4.40 22.76 9.89
CA SER A 207 3.96 23.41 11.13
C SER A 207 3.73 24.92 11.05
N VAL A 208 4.23 25.61 10.01
CA VAL A 208 4.14 27.07 9.90
C VAL A 208 2.96 27.46 9.02
N GLU A 209 1.92 28.03 9.64
CA GLU A 209 0.76 28.56 8.91
C GLU A 209 1.17 29.67 7.91
N ASN A 210 0.53 29.68 6.74
CA ASN A 210 0.70 30.69 5.68
C ASN A 210 2.10 30.76 5.03
N ASN A 211 2.92 29.71 5.13
CA ASN A 211 4.18 29.62 4.36
C ASN A 211 3.99 29.12 2.91
N GLY A 212 2.75 28.80 2.53
CA GLY A 212 2.41 28.33 1.19
C GLY A 212 2.75 26.86 0.91
N VAL A 213 3.04 26.06 1.95
CA VAL A 213 3.25 24.61 1.89
C VAL A 213 2.22 23.95 2.80
N GLU A 214 1.29 23.19 2.21
CA GLU A 214 0.28 22.46 2.98
C GLU A 214 0.87 21.17 3.57
N PRO A 215 0.50 20.78 4.81
CA PRO A 215 0.80 19.45 5.32
C PRO A 215 0.26 18.38 4.38
N THR A 216 1.13 17.46 3.99
CA THR A 216 0.81 16.39 3.05
C THR A 216 1.63 15.15 3.38
N ARG A 217 1.31 14.03 2.74
CA ARG A 217 1.97 12.75 2.97
C ARG A 217 3.46 12.85 2.65
N LEU A 218 4.30 12.53 3.65
CA LEU A 218 5.75 12.51 3.51
C LEU A 218 6.30 11.09 3.63
N ILE A 219 6.88 10.60 2.53
CA ILE A 219 7.59 9.33 2.44
C ILE A 219 9.09 9.61 2.43
N ALA A 220 9.87 8.89 3.24
CA ALA A 220 11.32 9.03 3.22
C ALA A 220 12.05 7.68 3.20
N GLU A 221 13.12 7.63 2.41
CA GLU A 221 14.02 6.49 2.29
C GLU A 221 15.22 6.62 3.23
N LEU A 222 15.49 5.56 4.00
CA LEU A 222 16.72 5.40 4.78
C LEU A 222 17.47 4.14 4.35
N LEU A 223 18.80 4.23 4.37
CA LEU A 223 19.70 3.15 3.99
C LEU A 223 20.12 2.29 5.20
N ASP A 224 20.34 2.87 6.38
CA ASP A 224 20.70 2.13 7.61
C ASP A 224 19.54 2.09 8.61
N SER A 225 19.13 0.88 8.99
CA SER A 225 18.06 0.64 9.96
C SER A 225 18.35 1.19 11.36
N LYS A 226 19.61 1.43 11.70
CA LYS A 226 20.00 2.06 12.98
C LYS A 226 19.48 3.49 13.13
N ASN A 227 19.18 4.16 12.02
CA ASN A 227 18.66 5.53 12.01
C ASN A 227 17.12 5.59 12.12
N LEU A 228 16.44 4.44 12.09
CA LEU A 228 14.99 4.35 12.17
C LEU A 228 14.40 4.98 13.45
N PRO A 229 14.97 4.80 14.66
CA PRO A 229 14.45 5.47 15.86
C PRO A 229 14.51 7.00 15.77
N LEU A 230 15.54 7.55 15.11
CA LEU A 230 15.67 9.00 14.91
C LEU A 230 14.64 9.52 13.91
N ALA A 231 14.37 8.74 12.87
CA ALA A 231 13.38 9.07 11.85
C ALA A 231 11.94 9.06 12.38
N LYS A 232 11.59 8.08 13.23
CA LYS A 232 10.29 8.03 13.92
C LYS A 232 10.06 9.27 14.79
N VAL A 233 11.09 9.71 15.51
CA VAL A 233 11.04 10.97 16.31
C VAL A 233 10.89 12.20 15.42
N ALA A 234 11.42 12.15 14.19
CA ALA A 234 11.29 13.23 13.25
C ALA A 234 9.88 13.31 12.61
N SER A 235 8.95 12.38 12.87
CA SER A 235 7.55 12.36 12.38
C SER A 235 7.40 12.32 10.86
N ALA A 236 8.11 11.44 10.16
CA ALA A 236 7.70 11.07 8.80
C ALA A 236 6.44 10.20 8.86
N ASP A 237 5.47 10.45 7.98
CA ASP A 237 4.22 9.67 7.93
C ASP A 237 4.51 8.22 7.52
N ASP A 238 5.42 8.04 6.56
CA ASP A 238 5.84 6.74 6.03
C ASP A 238 7.36 6.70 5.87
N LEU A 239 8.00 5.69 6.46
CA LEU A 239 9.44 5.45 6.35
C LEU A 239 9.71 4.14 5.62
N VAL A 240 10.52 4.21 4.58
CA VAL A 240 10.90 3.05 3.77
C VAL A 240 12.37 2.74 3.98
N MET A 241 12.66 1.46 4.25
CA MET A 241 14.02 0.93 4.31
C MET A 241 14.12 -0.25 3.36
N SER A 242 14.69 -0.03 2.18
CA SER A 242 14.73 -1.05 1.11
C SER A 242 15.44 -2.33 1.55
N ASP A 243 16.56 -2.22 2.27
CA ASP A 243 17.34 -3.38 2.70
C ASP A 243 16.60 -4.24 3.73
N ASN A 244 15.77 -3.62 4.58
CA ASN A 244 14.96 -4.35 5.56
C ASN A 244 13.80 -5.09 4.88
N LEU A 245 13.12 -4.44 3.93
CA LEU A 245 12.08 -5.10 3.13
C LEU A 245 12.65 -6.29 2.35
N ALA A 246 13.82 -6.13 1.74
CA ALA A 246 14.50 -7.21 1.05
C ALA A 246 14.89 -8.36 2.01
N ALA A 247 15.37 -8.05 3.21
CA ALA A 247 15.71 -9.06 4.21
C ALA A 247 14.47 -9.84 4.68
N LEU A 248 13.35 -9.16 4.93
CA LEU A 248 12.07 -9.78 5.29
C LEU A 248 11.58 -10.71 4.17
N LEU A 249 11.60 -10.24 2.92
CA LEU A 249 11.25 -11.06 1.75
C LEU A 249 12.14 -12.30 1.63
N ILE A 250 13.46 -12.16 1.79
CA ILE A 250 14.38 -13.30 1.73
C ILE A 250 14.08 -14.31 2.85
N ALA A 251 13.76 -13.83 4.05
CA ALA A 251 13.40 -14.70 5.17
C ALA A 251 12.12 -15.48 4.87
N GLN A 252 11.06 -14.79 4.43
CA GLN A 252 9.78 -15.39 4.03
C GLN A 252 9.96 -16.45 2.93
N LEU A 253 10.71 -16.13 1.88
CA LEU A 253 11.00 -17.08 0.79
C LEU A 253 11.90 -18.25 1.20
N SER A 254 12.70 -18.08 2.26
CA SER A 254 13.54 -19.15 2.80
C SER A 254 12.73 -20.14 3.64
N GLU A 255 11.62 -19.69 4.23
CA GLU A 255 10.67 -20.53 4.95
C GLU A 255 9.75 -21.28 3.99
N ASN A 256 9.17 -20.57 3.02
CA ASN A 256 8.29 -21.16 2.03
C ASN A 256 8.51 -20.57 0.63
N ALA A 257 9.18 -21.34 -0.23
CA ALA A 257 9.44 -20.94 -1.61
C ALA A 257 8.16 -20.79 -2.45
N ASP A 258 7.05 -21.42 -2.04
CA ASP A 258 5.75 -21.27 -2.72
C ASP A 258 5.15 -19.86 -2.52
N LEU A 259 5.70 -19.02 -1.64
CA LEU A 259 5.29 -17.62 -1.52
C LEU A 259 5.82 -16.74 -2.66
N LYS A 260 6.85 -17.19 -3.39
CA LYS A 260 7.48 -16.38 -4.45
C LYS A 260 6.47 -15.91 -5.51
N PRO A 261 5.62 -16.76 -6.09
CA PRO A 261 4.67 -16.31 -7.11
C PRO A 261 3.63 -15.33 -6.56
N ILE A 262 3.32 -15.38 -5.26
CA ILE A 262 2.42 -14.43 -4.60
C ILE A 262 3.06 -13.05 -4.56
N PHE A 263 4.31 -12.96 -4.10
CA PHE A 263 5.04 -11.68 -4.05
C PHE A 263 5.38 -11.16 -5.45
N ASP A 264 5.71 -12.03 -6.39
CA ASP A 264 5.92 -11.63 -7.78
C ASP A 264 4.65 -10.97 -8.34
N ASP A 265 3.47 -11.55 -8.11
CA ASP A 265 2.20 -11.00 -8.58
C ASP A 265 1.84 -9.69 -7.86
N LEU A 266 1.97 -9.64 -6.53
CA LEU A 266 1.68 -8.44 -5.74
C LEU A 266 2.61 -7.25 -6.04
N PHE A 267 3.80 -7.51 -6.59
CA PHE A 267 4.78 -6.47 -6.98
C PHE A 267 4.81 -6.22 -8.49
N ASP A 268 4.03 -6.95 -9.29
CA ASP A 268 3.88 -6.69 -10.72
C ASP A 268 2.87 -5.56 -10.96
N ILE A 269 3.19 -4.64 -11.86
CA ILE A 269 2.30 -3.57 -12.33
C ILE A 269 0.96 -4.14 -12.84
N GLN A 270 0.98 -5.33 -13.45
CA GLN A 270 -0.21 -5.99 -14.01
C GLN A 270 -0.86 -7.01 -13.07
N GLY A 271 -0.26 -7.29 -11.92
CA GLY A 271 -0.75 -8.28 -10.97
C GLY A 271 -1.83 -7.74 -10.03
N ALA A 272 -2.12 -8.50 -8.98
CA ALA A 272 -3.01 -8.06 -7.93
C ALA A 272 -2.36 -6.94 -7.10
N THR A 273 -3.16 -5.98 -6.64
CA THR A 273 -2.68 -4.82 -5.88
C THR A 273 -3.37 -4.73 -4.53
N ILE A 274 -2.62 -4.34 -3.50
CA ILE A 274 -3.16 -4.03 -2.18
C ILE A 274 -3.56 -2.56 -2.16
N ASN A 275 -4.85 -2.29 -2.04
CA ASN A 275 -5.40 -0.94 -2.05
C ASN A 275 -6.17 -0.65 -0.77
N ILE A 276 -6.20 0.63 -0.39
CA ILE A 276 -7.09 1.15 0.64
C ILE A 276 -8.11 2.04 -0.04
N TYR A 277 -9.37 1.62 -0.03
CA TYR A 277 -10.46 2.40 -0.58
C TYR A 277 -11.32 3.02 0.52
N PRO A 278 -11.85 4.24 0.34
CA PRO A 278 -12.80 4.83 1.27
C PRO A 278 -13.95 3.84 1.55
N ILE A 279 -14.30 3.66 2.82
CA ILE A 279 -15.30 2.65 3.20
C ILE A 279 -16.70 2.93 2.62
N GLU A 280 -16.98 4.20 2.32
CA GLU A 280 -18.18 4.69 1.62
C GLU A 280 -18.37 4.10 0.21
N ARG A 281 -17.30 3.57 -0.41
CA ARG A 281 -17.39 2.83 -1.67
C ARG A 281 -18.23 1.55 -1.51
N TYR A 282 -18.19 0.93 -0.34
CA TYR A 282 -18.82 -0.37 -0.11
C TYR A 282 -20.15 -0.24 0.63
N VAL A 283 -20.23 0.68 1.59
CA VAL A 283 -21.35 0.74 2.55
C VAL A 283 -21.72 2.17 2.94
N PRO A 284 -23.01 2.44 3.21
CA PRO A 284 -23.42 3.74 3.72
C PRO A 284 -22.94 3.96 5.17
N MET A 285 -22.58 5.21 5.47
CA MET A 285 -22.08 5.61 6.79
C MET A 285 -23.16 5.53 7.89
N GLY A 286 -22.71 5.30 9.13
CA GLY A 286 -23.55 5.39 10.33
C GLY A 286 -24.40 4.16 10.67
N GLN A 287 -24.35 3.10 9.86
CA GLN A 287 -24.92 1.79 10.20
C GLN A 287 -23.82 0.82 10.60
N GLY A 288 -24.00 0.11 11.73
CA GLY A 288 -23.06 -0.91 12.16
C GLY A 288 -23.07 -2.11 11.20
N ILE A 289 -21.89 -2.51 10.75
CA ILE A 289 -21.71 -3.61 9.80
C ILE A 289 -20.67 -4.60 10.33
N SER A 290 -20.84 -5.88 9.98
CA SER A 290 -19.82 -6.90 10.23
C SER A 290 -18.73 -6.88 9.16
N PHE A 291 -17.54 -7.35 9.51
CA PHE A 291 -16.48 -7.53 8.52
C PHE A 291 -16.85 -8.57 7.45
N GLN A 292 -17.62 -9.61 7.80
CA GLN A 292 -18.13 -10.59 6.83
C GLN A 292 -19.00 -9.95 5.74
N GLU A 293 -19.89 -9.03 6.13
CA GLU A 293 -20.72 -8.28 5.18
C GLU A 293 -19.84 -7.37 4.29
N LEU A 294 -18.81 -6.72 4.85
CA LEU A 294 -17.85 -5.93 4.06
C LEU A 294 -17.07 -6.78 3.05
N VAL A 295 -16.67 -7.98 3.43
CA VAL A 295 -16.02 -8.94 2.51
C VAL A 295 -16.97 -9.30 1.37
N ALA A 296 -18.25 -9.53 1.65
CA ALA A 296 -19.25 -9.80 0.62
C ALA A 296 -19.47 -8.59 -0.31
N HIS A 297 -19.42 -7.37 0.22
CA HIS A 297 -19.45 -6.14 -0.57
C HIS A 297 -18.22 -6.01 -1.46
N ALA A 298 -17.00 -6.15 -0.93
CA ALA A 298 -15.76 -6.08 -1.70
C ALA A 298 -15.72 -7.12 -2.83
N HIS A 299 -16.20 -8.35 -2.57
CA HIS A 299 -16.28 -9.38 -3.60
C HIS A 299 -17.13 -8.96 -4.81
N SER A 300 -18.17 -8.14 -4.63
CA SER A 300 -18.98 -7.63 -5.75
C SER A 300 -18.21 -6.69 -6.69
N PHE A 301 -17.10 -6.13 -6.21
CA PHE A 301 -16.13 -5.34 -7.00
C PHE A 301 -14.98 -6.19 -7.54
N GLY A 302 -14.99 -7.51 -7.34
CA GLY A 302 -13.88 -8.40 -7.71
C GLY A 302 -12.67 -8.28 -6.79
N GLU A 303 -12.89 -7.85 -5.54
CA GLU A 303 -11.85 -7.57 -4.57
C GLU A 303 -11.96 -8.49 -3.34
N SER A 304 -10.82 -8.87 -2.79
CA SER A 304 -10.70 -9.67 -1.57
C SER A 304 -10.37 -8.76 -0.39
N ALA A 305 -11.34 -8.53 0.50
CA ALA A 305 -11.10 -7.70 1.68
C ALA A 305 -10.24 -8.42 2.72
N ILE A 306 -9.14 -7.78 3.11
CA ILE A 306 -8.14 -8.32 4.04
C ILE A 306 -8.05 -7.55 5.36
N GLY A 307 -8.71 -6.39 5.45
CA GLY A 307 -8.69 -5.58 6.66
C GLY A 307 -9.40 -4.25 6.49
N TYR A 308 -9.28 -3.40 7.50
CA TYR A 308 -9.77 -2.02 7.46
C TYR A 308 -8.83 -1.08 8.22
N ARG A 309 -8.91 0.21 7.90
CA ARG A 309 -8.23 1.30 8.60
C ARG A 309 -9.29 2.20 9.23
N ILE A 310 -9.20 2.42 10.53
CA ILE A 310 -10.02 3.43 11.23
C ILE A 310 -9.25 4.75 11.23
N ASP A 311 -9.89 5.82 10.78
CA ASP A 311 -9.34 7.17 10.89
C ASP A 311 -9.59 7.70 12.31
N LEU A 312 -8.58 7.56 13.16
CA LEU A 312 -8.61 8.10 14.51
C LEU A 312 -8.23 9.57 14.43
N ASP A 313 -9.24 10.43 14.47
CA ASP A 313 -9.12 11.89 14.52
C ASP A 313 -8.01 12.31 15.53
N HIS A 314 -6.82 12.61 14.99
CA HIS A 314 -5.64 13.21 15.64
C HIS A 314 -4.78 12.34 16.61
N ARG A 315 -3.56 12.03 16.12
CA ARG A 315 -2.22 12.03 16.77
C ARG A 315 -1.48 10.69 16.96
N GLU A 316 -0.26 10.70 16.40
CA GLU A 316 0.98 9.97 16.71
C GLU A 316 1.34 8.70 15.94
N ASP A 317 0.43 8.01 15.25
CA ASP A 317 0.85 6.85 14.45
C ASP A 317 -0.11 6.50 13.30
N ALA A 318 0.31 6.68 12.05
CA ALA A 318 -0.46 6.28 10.87
C ALA A 318 -0.73 4.76 10.82
N GLN A 319 0.05 3.96 11.57
CA GLN A 319 -0.16 2.52 11.72
C GLN A 319 -1.21 2.15 12.80
N ALA A 320 -1.54 3.05 13.74
CA ALA A 320 -2.39 2.69 14.89
C ALA A 320 -3.84 2.30 14.51
N GLY A 321 -4.31 2.73 13.34
CA GLY A 321 -5.66 2.48 12.83
C GLY A 321 -5.82 1.24 11.94
N VAL A 322 -4.73 0.63 11.48
CA VAL A 322 -4.78 -0.52 10.55
C VAL A 322 -5.09 -1.81 11.31
N ARG A 323 -6.05 -2.59 10.80
CA ARG A 323 -6.41 -3.92 11.30
C ARG A 323 -6.48 -4.88 10.12
N LEU A 324 -5.46 -5.75 10.03
CA LEU A 324 -5.43 -6.86 9.07
C LEU A 324 -6.08 -8.10 9.69
N ASN A 325 -6.60 -8.97 8.82
CA ASN A 325 -7.31 -10.20 9.15
C ASN A 325 -8.26 -10.10 10.37
N PRO A 326 -9.18 -9.11 10.41
CA PRO A 326 -10.14 -9.06 11.49
C PRO A 326 -11.11 -10.25 11.40
N SER A 327 -11.55 -10.73 12.56
CA SER A 327 -12.57 -11.77 12.66
C SER A 327 -13.82 -11.37 11.85
N LYS A 328 -14.39 -12.29 11.07
CA LYS A 328 -15.55 -12.02 10.20
C LYS A 328 -16.75 -11.53 11.00
N SER A 329 -16.93 -12.01 12.23
CA SER A 329 -18.01 -11.60 13.11
C SER A 329 -17.79 -10.24 13.80
N ILE A 330 -16.60 -9.64 13.71
CA ILE A 330 -16.36 -8.31 14.28
C ILE A 330 -17.30 -7.29 13.65
N ARG A 331 -17.86 -6.40 14.49
CA ARG A 331 -18.72 -5.32 14.02
C ARG A 331 -18.11 -3.98 14.35
N PHE A 332 -18.21 -3.06 13.40
CA PHE A 332 -17.86 -1.66 13.62
C PHE A 332 -18.82 -0.75 12.86
N THR A 333 -18.78 0.53 13.20
CA THR A 333 -19.60 1.55 12.56
C THR A 333 -18.70 2.39 11.67
N PRO A 334 -18.82 2.31 10.34
CA PRO A 334 -18.05 3.11 9.40
C PRO A 334 -18.21 4.61 9.67
N ALA A 335 -17.09 5.32 9.71
CA ALA A 335 -17.00 6.77 9.78
C ALA A 335 -16.30 7.35 8.55
N ALA A 336 -16.49 8.65 8.30
CA ALA A 336 -15.76 9.35 7.25
C ALA A 336 -14.24 9.31 7.55
N GLY A 337 -13.43 8.97 6.55
CA GLY A 337 -11.97 8.78 6.69
C GLY A 337 -11.55 7.31 6.81
N ASP A 338 -12.45 6.44 7.28
CA ASP A 338 -12.19 5.01 7.35
C ASP A 338 -11.99 4.41 5.94
N GLY A 339 -11.14 3.39 5.87
CA GLY A 339 -10.82 2.69 4.62
C GLY A 339 -10.95 1.18 4.74
N LEU A 340 -11.37 0.52 3.67
CA LEU A 340 -11.28 -0.94 3.53
C LEU A 340 -9.99 -1.30 2.80
N ILE A 341 -9.24 -2.25 3.35
CA ILE A 341 -8.00 -2.77 2.77
C ILE A 341 -8.36 -4.01 1.97
N VAL A 342 -8.06 -4.00 0.67
CA VAL A 342 -8.43 -5.06 -0.26
C VAL A 342 -7.24 -5.48 -1.13
N VAL A 343 -7.22 -6.76 -1.52
CA VAL A 343 -6.44 -7.26 -2.64
C VAL A 343 -7.36 -7.31 -3.85
N GLY A 344 -7.03 -6.58 -4.91
CA GLY A 344 -7.89 -6.45 -6.09
C GLY A 344 -7.08 -6.43 -7.38
N PRO A 345 -7.75 -6.43 -8.54
CA PRO A 345 -7.06 -6.16 -9.80
C PRO A 345 -6.40 -4.78 -9.75
N ALA A 346 -5.30 -4.60 -10.48
CA ALA A 346 -4.74 -3.28 -10.73
C ALA A 346 -5.82 -2.36 -11.37
N THR A 347 -6.33 -1.42 -10.59
CA THR A 347 -7.22 -0.35 -11.09
C THR A 347 -6.38 0.68 -11.83
N VAL A 348 -6.64 0.80 -13.14
CA VAL A 348 -6.08 1.84 -14.03
C VAL A 348 -7.00 3.04 -14.06
#